data_AF-A0AAU9V678-F1
#
_entry.id   AF-A0AAU9V678-F1
#
_cell.length_a   1.000
_cell.length_b   1.000
_cell.length_c   1.000
_cell.angle_alpha   90.00
_cell.angle_beta   90.00
_cell.angle_gamma   90.00
#
_symmetry.space_group_name_H-M   'P 1'
#
loop_
_entity.id
_entity.type
_entity.pdbx_description
1 polymer ?
#
loop_
_entity_poly.entity_id
_entity_poly.type
_entity_poly.pdbx_seq_one_letter_code
_entity_poly.pdbx_strand_id
1 'polypeptide(L)'
;MLTKSNITGVLLTLFLYFKLGSSIFCYDCNSAFDSRCGEQFDSFSLGVVNCSLRDPPEHIDPVESTFCRVIKMEIYGNVRIVRECGYLEEESGEHTCRRQTGNGDVFVTYCTCNTDLCNGAPKIHQNMPFILTGYVIYYLQKIL
;
A
#
# COMPACT_ATOMS: atom_id res chain seq x y z
N MET A 1 14.65 -0.30 46.10
CA MET A 1 15.34 0.67 45.22
C MET A 1 15.68 -0.03 43.91
N LEU A 2 14.93 0.22 42.85
CA LEU A 2 15.31 -0.23 41.51
C LEU A 2 16.57 0.55 41.11
N THR A 3 17.70 -0.13 40.99
CA THR A 3 18.95 0.48 40.51
C THR A 3 18.74 0.97 39.08
N LYS A 4 19.37 2.08 38.67
CA LYS A 4 19.23 2.66 37.31
C LYS A 4 19.46 1.61 36.20
N SER A 5 20.32 0.62 36.46
CA SER A 5 20.60 -0.54 35.60
C SER A 5 19.37 -1.47 35.37
N ASN A 6 18.54 -1.68 36.39
CA ASN A 6 17.30 -2.45 36.27
C ASN A 6 16.25 -1.70 35.42
N ILE A 7 16.18 -0.38 35.54
CA ILE A 7 15.23 0.44 34.76
C ILE A 7 15.60 0.43 33.28
N THR A 8 16.89 0.55 32.96
CA THR A 8 17.37 0.45 31.58
C THR A 8 17.14 -0.93 30.97
N GLY A 9 17.34 -2.00 31.75
CA GLY A 9 17.05 -3.37 31.29
C GLY A 9 15.56 -3.59 30.98
N VAL A 10 14.67 -3.09 31.83
CA VAL A 10 13.22 -3.18 31.64
C VAL A 10 12.75 -2.36 30.43
N LEU A 11 13.32 -1.18 30.18
CA LEU A 11 12.98 -0.37 29.00
C LEU A 11 13.43 -1.04 27.69
N LEU A 12 14.61 -1.66 27.68
CA LEU A 12 15.13 -2.40 26.52
C LEU A 12 14.29 -3.63 26.20
N THR A 13 13.88 -4.39 27.21
CA THR A 13 12.98 -5.54 27.01
C THR A 13 11.62 -5.08 26.50
N LEU A 14 11.04 -3.99 27.04
CA LEU A 14 9.78 -3.44 26.57
C LEU A 14 9.84 -3.05 25.08
N PHE A 15 10.92 -2.39 24.65
CA PHE A 15 11.14 -2.02 23.23
C PHE A 15 11.24 -3.22 22.30
N LEU A 16 11.83 -4.34 22.76
CA LEU A 16 11.95 -5.58 21.98
C LEU A 16 10.61 -6.32 21.82
N TYR A 17 9.63 -6.05 22.69
CA TYR A 17 8.28 -6.63 22.60
C TYR A 17 7.26 -5.72 21.90
N PHE A 18 7.63 -4.50 21.48
CA PHE A 18 6.79 -3.71 20.59
C PHE A 18 6.79 -4.34 19.20
N LYS A 19 5.83 -5.23 18.95
CA LYS A 19 5.45 -5.54 17.58
C LYS A 19 4.90 -4.25 16.97
N LEU A 20 5.64 -3.64 16.04
CA LEU A 20 5.06 -2.61 15.18
C LEU A 20 3.97 -3.28 14.35
N GLY A 21 2.70 -2.97 14.67
CA GLY A 21 1.60 -3.28 13.77
C GLY A 21 1.77 -2.42 12.52
N SER A 22 2.15 -3.04 11.41
CA SER A 22 2.18 -2.36 10.12
C SER A 22 0.79 -2.47 9.51
N SER A 23 0.09 -1.35 9.42
CA SER A 23 -1.18 -1.23 8.71
C SER A 23 -0.92 -0.47 7.41
N ILE A 24 -1.61 -0.84 6.33
CA ILE A 24 -1.55 -0.15 5.05
C ILE A 24 -2.83 0.64 4.79
N PHE A 25 -2.70 1.82 4.20
CA PHE A 25 -3.81 2.63 3.72
C PHE A 25 -3.93 2.54 2.20
N CYS A 26 -5.14 2.33 1.70
CA CYS A 26 -5.39 2.21 0.26
C CYS A 26 -6.56 3.10 -0.16
N TYR A 27 -6.58 3.49 -1.44
CA TYR A 27 -7.82 4.01 -2.03
C TYR A 27 -8.84 2.89 -2.15
N ASP A 28 -10.08 3.17 -1.74
CA ASP A 28 -11.24 2.29 -1.85
C ASP A 28 -12.31 3.01 -2.67
N CYS A 29 -12.40 2.66 -3.96
CA CYS A 29 -13.30 3.34 -4.89
C CYS A 29 -13.63 2.47 -6.11
N ASN A 30 -14.71 2.87 -6.80
CA ASN A 30 -15.22 2.17 -7.97
C ASN A 30 -15.63 3.15 -9.08
N SER A 31 -15.00 3.05 -10.25
CA SER A 31 -15.16 4.02 -11.35
C SER A 31 -16.55 4.06 -11.96
N ALA A 32 -17.40 3.08 -11.68
CA ALA A 32 -18.79 3.11 -12.13
C ALA A 32 -19.68 4.03 -11.30
N PHE A 33 -19.28 4.33 -10.06
CA PHE A 33 -20.03 5.23 -9.17
C PHE A 33 -19.34 6.61 -9.06
N ASP A 34 -18.03 6.65 -9.26
CA ASP A 34 -17.24 7.88 -9.22
C ASP A 34 -16.20 7.90 -10.34
N SER A 35 -16.40 8.76 -11.35
CA SER A 35 -15.52 8.86 -12.51
C SER A 35 -14.09 9.24 -12.16
N ARG A 36 -13.85 9.90 -11.01
CA ARG A 36 -12.50 10.22 -10.51
C ARG A 36 -11.68 8.99 -10.17
N CYS A 37 -12.34 7.85 -9.93
CA CYS A 37 -11.68 6.56 -9.76
C CYS A 37 -11.35 5.86 -11.11
N GLY A 38 -11.51 6.55 -12.24
CA GLY A 38 -11.23 6.00 -13.57
C GLY A 38 -9.73 5.94 -13.93
N GLU A 39 -9.46 5.89 -15.23
CA GLU A 39 -8.09 5.96 -15.80
C GLU A 39 -7.45 7.32 -15.52
N GLN A 40 -8.25 8.39 -15.62
CA GLN A 40 -7.88 9.71 -15.13
C GLN A 40 -8.17 9.77 -13.63
N PHE A 41 -7.23 9.27 -12.85
CA PHE A 41 -7.37 9.21 -11.41
C PHE A 41 -7.21 10.59 -10.76
N ASP A 42 -8.24 11.01 -10.04
CA ASP A 42 -8.21 12.20 -9.20
C ASP A 42 -8.45 11.79 -7.74
N SER A 43 -7.42 11.94 -6.91
CA SER A 43 -7.48 11.54 -5.51
C SER A 43 -8.33 12.45 -4.64
N PHE A 44 -8.73 13.63 -5.13
CA PHE A 44 -9.45 14.61 -4.33
C PHE A 44 -10.79 14.05 -3.83
N SER A 45 -10.90 13.89 -2.51
CA SER A 45 -12.10 13.38 -1.83
C SER A 45 -12.50 11.94 -2.20
N LEU A 46 -11.58 11.13 -2.75
CA LEU A 46 -11.80 9.69 -2.87
C LEU A 46 -11.63 8.99 -1.52
N GLY A 47 -12.35 7.88 -1.35
CA GLY A 47 -12.28 7.05 -0.15
C GLY A 47 -10.87 6.53 0.09
N VAL A 48 -10.36 6.74 1.30
CA VAL A 48 -9.12 6.15 1.80
C VAL A 48 -9.48 5.34 3.03
N VAL A 49 -8.97 4.11 3.10
CA VAL A 49 -9.32 3.15 4.15
C VAL A 49 -8.06 2.61 4.80
N ASN A 50 -8.16 2.34 6.09
CA ASN A 50 -7.19 1.51 6.80
C ASN A 50 -7.54 0.04 6.52
N CYS A 51 -6.65 -0.70 5.87
CA CYS A 51 -6.94 -2.08 5.47
C CYS A 51 -6.97 -3.07 6.64
N SER A 52 -6.33 -2.76 7.78
CA SER A 52 -6.44 -3.57 9.00
C SER A 52 -7.82 -3.46 9.67
N LEU A 53 -8.64 -2.48 9.27
CA LEU A 53 -10.01 -2.30 9.77
C LEU A 53 -11.07 -2.80 8.78
N ARG A 54 -10.66 -3.45 7.68
CA ARG A 54 -11.58 -3.96 6.67
C ARG A 54 -11.67 -5.47 6.77
N ASP A 55 -12.91 -5.95 6.80
CA ASP A 55 -13.17 -7.37 6.76
C ASP A 55 -12.80 -7.93 5.37
N PRO A 56 -12.15 -9.10 5.33
CA PRO A 56 -11.95 -9.83 4.09
C PRO A 56 -13.30 -10.23 3.45
N PRO A 57 -13.35 -10.43 2.12
CA PRO A 57 -14.55 -10.93 1.46
C PRO A 57 -15.09 -12.22 2.09
N GLU A 58 -16.41 -12.35 2.19
CA GLU A 58 -17.06 -13.48 2.89
C GLU A 58 -16.71 -14.88 2.34
N HIS A 59 -16.22 -14.95 1.10
CA HIS A 59 -15.89 -16.19 0.39
C HIS A 59 -14.41 -16.59 0.52
N ILE A 60 -13.63 -15.91 1.35
CA ILE A 60 -12.24 -16.27 1.64
C ILE A 60 -12.05 -16.49 3.15
N ASP A 61 -11.05 -17.27 3.51
CA ASP A 61 -10.68 -17.45 4.90
C ASP A 61 -10.27 -16.10 5.53
N PRO A 62 -10.52 -15.90 6.85
CA PRO A 62 -10.13 -14.68 7.53
C PRO A 62 -8.63 -14.43 7.41
N VAL A 63 -8.27 -13.36 6.69
CA VAL A 63 -6.90 -12.91 6.46
C VAL A 63 -6.86 -11.38 6.51
N GLU A 64 -5.82 -10.82 7.13
CA GLU A 64 -5.61 -9.38 7.12
C GLU A 64 -4.98 -8.94 5.80
N SER A 65 -5.45 -7.81 5.26
CA SER A 65 -4.88 -7.24 4.03
C SER A 65 -3.52 -6.58 4.30
N THR A 66 -2.51 -6.95 3.52
CA THR A 66 -1.13 -6.42 3.62
C THR A 66 -0.73 -5.55 2.43
N PHE A 67 -1.57 -5.42 1.40
CA PHE A 67 -1.25 -4.69 0.17
C PHE A 67 -2.50 -4.00 -0.42
N CYS A 68 -2.28 -3.03 -1.30
CA CYS A 68 -3.35 -2.42 -2.09
C CYS A 68 -3.50 -3.13 -3.44
N ARG A 69 -4.72 -3.17 -3.96
CA ARG A 69 -5.06 -3.77 -5.25
C ARG A 69 -5.75 -2.75 -6.17
N VAL A 70 -5.47 -2.87 -7.47
CA VAL A 70 -6.24 -2.26 -8.57
C VAL A 70 -6.75 -3.36 -9.48
N ILE A 71 -8.04 -3.32 -9.80
CA ILE A 71 -8.70 -4.22 -10.75
C ILE A 71 -9.22 -3.38 -11.91
N LYS A 72 -8.62 -3.52 -13.09
CA LYS A 72 -9.10 -2.91 -14.33
C LYS A 72 -9.81 -3.95 -15.17
N MET A 73 -11.11 -3.80 -15.35
CA MET A 73 -11.94 -4.64 -16.20
C MET A 73 -12.21 -3.90 -17.52
N GLU A 74 -11.99 -4.57 -18.64
CA GLU A 74 -12.32 -4.11 -19.98
C GLU A 74 -13.32 -5.11 -20.58
N ILE A 75 -14.58 -4.71 -20.68
CA ILE A 75 -15.70 -5.59 -21.05
C ILE A 75 -16.40 -4.97 -22.26
N TYR A 76 -16.25 -5.59 -23.43
CA TYR A 76 -16.83 -5.10 -24.70
C TYR A 76 -16.53 -3.62 -24.95
N GLY A 77 -15.27 -3.21 -24.72
CA GLY A 77 -14.81 -1.82 -24.88
C GLY A 77 -15.14 -0.86 -23.73
N ASN A 78 -15.91 -1.29 -22.73
CA ASN A 78 -16.17 -0.49 -21.53
C ASN A 78 -15.14 -0.77 -20.44
N VAL A 79 -14.57 0.29 -19.86
CA VAL A 79 -13.54 0.18 -18.82
C VAL A 79 -14.16 0.47 -17.45
N ARG A 80 -13.91 -0.43 -16.49
CA ARG A 80 -14.23 -0.24 -15.07
C ARG A 80 -12.99 -0.47 -14.24
N ILE A 81 -12.70 0.44 -13.32
CA ILE A 81 -11.57 0.36 -12.40
C ILE A 81 -12.10 0.32 -10.97
N VAL A 82 -11.62 -0.65 -10.21
CA VAL A 82 -11.86 -0.80 -8.77
C VAL A 82 -10.53 -0.74 -8.05
N ARG A 83 -10.47 0.04 -6.97
CA ARG A 83 -9.33 0.13 -6.07
C ARG A 83 -9.80 -0.33 -4.71
N GLU A 84 -9.05 -1.23 -4.07
CA GLU A 84 -9.43 -1.82 -2.78
C GLU A 84 -8.20 -2.37 -2.04
N CYS A 85 -8.41 -2.79 -0.79
CA CYS A 85 -7.47 -3.60 -0.02
C CYS A 85 -7.33 -5.01 -0.62
N GLY A 86 -6.13 -5.58 -0.57
CA GLY A 86 -5.83 -6.87 -1.15
C GLY A 86 -5.61 -7.97 -0.11
N TYR A 87 -6.23 -9.14 -0.33
CA TYR A 87 -6.24 -10.25 0.65
C TYR A 87 -5.58 -11.53 0.15
N LEU A 88 -5.55 -11.76 -1.17
CA LEU A 88 -4.99 -12.96 -1.78
C LEU A 88 -3.78 -12.57 -2.63
N GLU A 89 -2.58 -12.94 -2.21
CA GLU A 89 -1.38 -12.81 -3.04
C GLU A 89 -1.36 -13.94 -4.09
N GLU A 90 -0.95 -13.62 -5.32
CA GLU A 90 -0.67 -14.65 -6.32
C GLU A 90 0.71 -15.29 -6.04
N GLU A 91 0.88 -16.58 -6.36
CA GLU A 91 2.08 -17.37 -6.03
C GLU A 91 3.41 -16.78 -6.50
N SER A 92 3.40 -15.87 -7.50
CA SER A 92 4.62 -15.24 -7.99
C SER A 92 5.21 -14.20 -7.02
N GLY A 93 4.45 -13.74 -6.02
CA GLY A 93 4.90 -12.78 -5.01
C GLY A 93 5.37 -11.41 -5.55
N GLU A 94 5.18 -11.16 -6.86
CA GLU A 94 5.72 -9.98 -7.52
C GLU A 94 4.62 -8.91 -7.62
N HIS A 95 4.88 -7.72 -7.05
CA HIS A 95 4.05 -6.51 -7.19
C HIS A 95 3.99 -6.06 -8.65
N THR A 96 3.21 -6.77 -9.44
CA THR A 96 3.17 -6.65 -10.90
C THR A 96 1.73 -6.62 -11.37
N CYS A 97 1.52 -5.94 -12.50
CA CYS A 97 0.22 -5.93 -13.16
C CYS A 97 0.09 -7.17 -14.04
N ARG A 98 -0.83 -8.08 -13.68
CA ARG A 98 -1.15 -9.27 -14.46
C ARG A 98 -2.47 -9.09 -15.20
N ARG A 99 -2.44 -9.22 -16.51
CA ARG A 99 -3.65 -9.26 -17.35
C ARG A 99 -4.10 -10.70 -17.56
N GLN A 100 -5.37 -10.95 -17.29
CA GLN A 100 -6.07 -12.21 -17.53
C GLN A 100 -7.11 -11.98 -18.63
N THR A 101 -7.25 -12.94 -19.53
CA THR A 101 -8.21 -12.90 -20.64
C THR A 101 -9.33 -13.90 -20.36
N GLY A 102 -10.58 -13.44 -20.44
CA GLY A 102 -11.78 -14.28 -20.34
C GLY A 102 -12.28 -14.77 -21.71
N ASN A 103 -13.56 -15.15 -21.77
CA ASN A 103 -14.21 -15.51 -23.04
C ASN A 103 -14.66 -14.25 -23.80
N GLY A 104 -14.32 -14.17 -25.09
CA GLY A 104 -14.64 -12.99 -25.91
C GLY A 104 -13.82 -11.76 -25.53
N ASP A 105 -14.41 -10.57 -25.66
CA ASP A 105 -13.74 -9.28 -25.39
C ASP A 105 -13.84 -8.87 -23.91
N VAL A 106 -13.39 -9.76 -23.03
CA VAL A 106 -13.37 -9.54 -21.58
C VAL A 106 -11.94 -9.70 -21.07
N PHE A 107 -11.36 -8.61 -20.57
CA PHE A 107 -10.02 -8.60 -20.01
C PHE A 107 -10.04 -8.03 -18.60
N VAL A 108 -9.28 -8.65 -17.70
CA VAL A 108 -9.14 -8.18 -16.32
C VAL A 108 -7.66 -8.06 -15.98
N THR A 109 -7.22 -6.87 -15.60
CA THR A 109 -5.87 -6.61 -15.12
C THR A 109 -5.89 -6.41 -13.62
N TYR A 110 -5.13 -7.23 -12.89
CA TYR A 110 -4.88 -7.10 -11.46
C TYR A 110 -3.50 -6.48 -11.24
N CYS A 111 -3.42 -5.39 -10.48
CA CYS A 111 -2.15 -4.82 -10.04
C CYS A 111 -2.11 -4.78 -8.52
N THR A 112 -0.95 -5.04 -7.91
CA THR A 112 -0.75 -5.00 -6.46
C THR A 112 0.46 -4.16 -6.09
N CYS A 113 0.46 -3.59 -4.89
CA CYS A 113 1.56 -2.79 -4.34
C CYS A 113 1.42 -2.71 -2.80
N ASN A 114 2.52 -2.47 -2.07
CA ASN A 114 2.58 -2.64 -0.61
C ASN A 114 2.98 -1.38 0.17
N THR A 115 2.76 -0.19 -0.39
CA THR A 115 3.00 1.07 0.32
C THR A 115 1.72 1.90 0.41
N ASP A 116 1.64 2.81 1.38
CA ASP A 116 0.44 3.62 1.57
C ASP A 116 0.05 4.38 0.29
N LEU A 117 -1.23 4.23 -0.08
CA LEU A 117 -1.87 4.89 -1.21
C LEU A 117 -1.20 4.58 -2.55
N CYS A 118 -0.47 3.46 -2.65
CA CYS A 118 0.25 3.06 -3.86
C CYS A 118 -0.67 2.68 -5.01
N ASN A 119 -1.93 2.32 -4.73
CA ASN A 119 -2.94 1.99 -5.74
C ASN A 119 -3.59 3.22 -6.39
N GLY A 120 -3.09 4.43 -6.12
CA GLY A 120 -3.42 5.63 -6.86
C GLY A 120 -2.84 5.64 -8.28
N ALA A 121 -2.83 6.81 -8.92
CA ALA A 121 -2.09 6.99 -10.17
C ALA A 121 -0.58 6.73 -9.97
N PRO A 122 0.12 6.21 -10.99
CA PRO A 122 1.58 6.14 -10.95
C PRO A 122 2.13 7.54 -10.69
N LYS A 123 2.73 7.73 -9.51
CA LYS A 123 3.41 8.98 -9.19
C LYS A 123 4.60 9.07 -10.15
N ILE A 124 4.70 10.17 -10.88
CA ILE A 124 5.97 10.54 -11.53
C ILE A 124 7.01 10.50 -10.41
N HIS A 125 7.98 9.59 -10.50
CA HIS A 125 9.06 9.47 -9.54
C HIS A 125 9.74 10.84 -9.42
N GLN A 126 9.40 11.60 -8.38
CA GLN A 126 10.17 12.77 -8.01
C GLN A 126 11.44 12.23 -7.37
N ASN A 127 12.51 12.15 -8.15
CA ASN A 127 13.86 11.91 -7.63
C ASN A 127 14.15 12.99 -6.58
N MET A 128 14.01 12.62 -5.32
CA MET A 128 14.31 13.49 -4.19
C MET A 128 15.84 13.56 -4.09
N PRO A 129 16.48 14.72 -4.29
CA PRO A 129 17.93 14.79 -4.29
C PRO A 129 18.44 14.65 -2.86
N PHE A 130 19.34 13.69 -2.62
CA PHE A 130 20.05 13.39 -1.38
C PHE A 130 21.00 14.51 -0.90
N ILE A 131 20.59 15.78 -0.97
CA ILE A 131 21.44 16.93 -0.59
C ILE A 131 21.61 16.99 0.94
N LEU A 132 20.65 16.46 1.72
CA LEU A 132 20.68 16.53 3.18
C LEU A 132 21.74 15.59 3.81
N THR A 133 22.05 14.44 3.20
CA THR A 133 23.05 13.51 3.75
C THR A 133 24.48 14.03 3.59
N GLY A 134 24.76 14.72 2.49
CA GLY A 134 26.06 15.38 2.27
C GLY A 134 26.33 16.53 3.25
N TYR A 135 25.29 17.31 3.60
CA TYR A 135 25.42 18.39 4.58
C TYR A 135 25.72 17.84 5.98
N VAL A 136 25.00 16.81 6.44
CA VAL A 136 25.24 16.20 7.75
C VAL A 136 26.65 15.59 7.85
N ILE A 137 27.15 14.92 6.80
CA ILE A 137 28.52 14.38 6.77
C ILE A 137 29.57 15.50 6.81
N TYR A 138 29.35 16.60 6.06
CA TYR A 138 30.23 17.78 6.07
C TYR A 138 30.36 18.40 7.48
N TYR A 139 29.25 18.54 8.21
CA TYR A 139 29.30 19.06 9.59
C TYR A 139 29.93 18.08 10.57
N LEU A 140 29.67 16.77 10.43
CA LEU A 140 30.27 15.76 11.30
C LEU A 140 31.80 15.68 11.13
N GLN A 141 32.33 15.84 9.91
CA GLN A 141 33.77 15.94 9.66
C GLN A 141 34.41 17.23 10.20
N LYS A 142 33.62 18.27 10.50
CA LYS A 142 34.11 19.51 11.09
C LYS A 142 34.12 19.50 12.63
N ILE A 143 33.41 18.55 13.25
CA ILE A 143 33.27 18.43 14.71
C ILE A 143 34.27 17.40 15.28
N LEU A 144 34.73 16.45 14.45
CA LEU A 144 35.87 15.56 14.71
C LEU A 144 37.18 16.21 14.25
#